data_AF-A0A6B8KHG6-F1
#
_entry.id   AF-A0A6B8KHG6-F1
#
_cell.length_a   1.000
_cell.length_b   1.000
_cell.length_c   1.000
_cell.angle_alpha   90.00
_cell.angle_beta   90.00
_cell.angle_gamma   90.00
#
_symmetry.space_group_name_H-M   'P 1'
#
loop_
_entity.id
_entity.type
_entity.pdbx_description
1 polymer ?
#
loop_
_entity_poly.entity_id
_entity_poly.type
_entity_poly.pdbx_seq_one_letter_code
_entity_poly.pdbx_strand_id
1 'polypeptide(L)' 'MSFNIFLINFHNGEPFPFPFSLFQKSFGSYCSDQTGDCWRLDYPDGGWCDIDGEPMDGFGVS' A
#
# COMPACT_ATOMS: atom_id res chain seq x y z
N MET A 1 -6.47 0.81 -17.57
CA MET A 1 -7.16 -0.10 -16.64
C MET A 1 -6.51 0.13 -15.29
N SER A 2 -7.26 0.48 -14.25
CA SER A 2 -6.72 0.70 -12.90
C SER A 2 -7.12 -0.48 -12.01
N PHE A 3 -6.31 -0.75 -10.99
CA PHE A 3 -6.57 -1.75 -9.96
C PHE A 3 -6.01 -1.25 -8.64
N ASN A 4 -6.53 -1.76 -7.53
CA ASN A 4 -6.13 -1.37 -6.18
C ASN A 4 -5.32 -2.49 -5.53
N ILE A 5 -4.28 -2.13 -4.79
CA ILE A 5 -3.51 -3.07 -3.96
C ILE A 5 -3.71 -2.70 -2.50
N PHE A 6 -4.07 -3.68 -1.68
CA PHE A 6 -4.15 -3.51 -0.23
C PHE A 6 -2.91 -4.12 0.41
N LEU A 7 -2.19 -3.32 1.21
CA LEU A 7 -1.01 -3.78 1.95
C LEU A 7 -1.33 -3.81 3.44
N ILE A 8 -1.43 -5.03 3.99
CA ILE A 8 -1.73 -5.23 5.41
C ILE A 8 -0.47 -5.73 6.12
N ASN A 9 -0.19 -5.19 7.31
CA ASN A 9 0.92 -5.62 8.14
C ASN A 9 0.41 -6.10 9.51
N PHE A 10 0.93 -7.24 9.97
CA PHE A 10 0.58 -7.86 11.25
C PHE A 10 1.84 -8.21 12.02
N HIS A 11 1.78 -8.04 13.35
CA HIS A 11 2.85 -8.46 14.25
C HIS A 11 2.24 -9.21 15.44
N ASN A 12 2.62 -10.48 15.60
CA ASN A 12 2.04 -11.38 16.62
C ASN A 12 0.52 -11.52 16.57
N GLY A 13 -0.07 -11.48 15.36
CA GLY A 13 -1.52 -11.62 15.16
C GLY A 13 -2.30 -10.32 15.29
N GLU A 14 -1.67 -9.22 15.70
CA GLU A 14 -2.31 -7.91 15.84
C GLU A 14 -1.99 -7.01 14.62
N PRO A 15 -2.94 -6.18 14.15
CA PRO A 15 -2.66 -5.17 13.14
C PRO A 15 -1.50 -4.27 13.57
N PHE A 16 -0.57 -4.02 12.66
CA PHE A 16 0.58 -3.16 12.91
C PHE A 16 0.74 -2.14 11.78
N PRO A 17 1.17 -0.90 12.07
CA PRO A 17 1.40 0.09 11.02
C PRO A 17 2.33 -0.44 9.93
N PHE A 18 1.99 -0.20 8.66
CA PHE A 18 2.83 -0.63 7.55
C PHE A 18 4.16 0.14 7.58
N PRO A 19 5.33 -0.53 7.45
CA PRO A 19 6.62 0.15 7.48
C PRO A 19 6.82 0.95 6.18
N PHE A 20 6.51 2.25 6.24
CA PHE A 20 6.59 3.16 5.09
C PHE A 20 7.97 3.19 4.41
N SER A 21 9.05 3.04 5.19
CA SER A 21 10.41 2.97 4.63
C SER A 21 10.62 1.78 3.70
N LEU A 22 9.89 0.68 3.91
CA LEU A 22 9.91 -0.49 3.04
C LEU A 22 9.16 -0.20 1.75
N PHE A 23 7.99 0.44 1.85
CA PHE A 23 7.20 0.88 0.70
C PHE A 23 8.01 1.79 -0.23
N GLN A 24 8.62 2.84 0.33
CA GLN A 24 9.43 3.79 -0.44
C GLN A 24 10.61 3.11 -1.14
N LYS A 25 11.27 2.13 -0.49
CA LYS A 25 12.36 1.38 -1.11
C LYS A 25 11.90 0.53 -2.28
N SER A 26 10.71 -0.06 -2.19
CA SER A 26 10.18 -0.97 -3.21
C SER A 26 9.51 -0.24 -4.38
N PHE A 27 8.73 0.81 -4.11
CA PHE A 27 7.85 1.45 -5.09
C PHE A 27 8.09 2.95 -5.27
N GLY A 28 9.03 3.55 -4.52
CA GLY A 28 9.24 5.00 -4.53
C GLY A 28 9.58 5.60 -5.89
N SER A 29 10.14 4.82 -6.82
CA SER A 29 10.39 5.28 -8.21
C SER A 29 9.13 5.48 -9.04
N TYR A 30 8.02 4.85 -8.65
CA TYR A 30 6.72 4.92 -9.33
C TYR A 30 5.70 5.73 -8.53
N CYS A 31 5.99 6.05 -7.27
CA CYS A 31 5.10 6.81 -6.41
C CYS A 31 5.03 8.26 -6.87
N SER A 32 3.87 8.66 -7.40
CA SER A 32 3.65 10.00 -7.93
C SER A 32 2.90 10.91 -6.97
N ASP A 33 2.09 10.34 -6.09
CA ASP A 33 1.34 11.07 -5.07
C ASP A 33 1.14 10.23 -3.80
N GLN A 34 1.01 10.92 -2.67
CA GLN A 34 0.70 10.35 -1.36
C GLN A 34 -0.32 11.23 -0.63
N THR A 35 -1.48 10.66 -0.32
CA THR A 35 -2.50 11.31 0.52
C THR A 35 -2.83 10.41 1.70
N GLY A 36 -2.34 10.75 2.89
CA GLY A 36 -2.50 9.90 4.07
C GLY A 36 -1.79 8.55 3.90
N ASP A 37 -2.54 7.46 4.07
CA ASP A 37 -2.09 6.07 3.90
C ASP A 37 -2.37 5.51 2.49
N CYS A 38 -2.81 6.36 1.56
CA CYS A 38 -3.02 6.01 0.16
C CYS A 38 -1.85 6.51 -0.71
N TRP A 39 -1.31 5.64 -1.55
CA TRP A 39 -0.23 5.97 -2.50
C TRP A 39 -0.66 5.69 -3.92
N ARG A 40 -0.40 6.63 -4.81
CA ARG A 40 -0.58 6.43 -6.24
C ARG A 40 0.73 6.03 -6.89
N LEU A 41 0.72 4.92 -7.61
CA LEU A 41 1.82 4.54 -8.50
C LEU A 41 1.42 4.82 -9.94
N ASP A 42 2.25 5.58 -10.67
CA ASP A 42 2.13 5.75 -12.11
C ASP A 42 3.21 4.93 -12.82
N TYR A 43 2.80 4.07 -13.75
CA TYR A 43 3.67 3.18 -14.50
C TYR A 43 4.10 3.80 -15.84
N PRO A 44 5.25 3.41 -16.42
CA PRO A 44 5.77 3.99 -17.67
C PRO A 44 4.88 3.77 -18.90
N ASP A 45 4.01 2.78 -18.87
CA ASP A 45 3.04 2.47 -19.94
C ASP A 45 1.76 3.32 -19.87
N GLY A 46 1.67 4.25 -18.90
CA GLY A 46 0.50 5.09 -18.65
C GLY A 46 -0.57 4.43 -17.78
N GLY A 47 -0.32 3.21 -17.28
CA GLY A 47 -1.13 2.59 -16.24
C GLY A 47 -0.91 3.25 -14.88
N TRP A 48 -1.87 3.07 -13.97
CA TRP A 48 -1.74 3.52 -12.59
C TRP A 48 -2.46 2.58 -11.62
N CYS A 49 -2.01 2.55 -10.37
CA CYS A 49 -2.69 1.86 -9.28
C CYS A 49 -2.68 2.70 -8.00
N ASP A 50 -3.73 2.58 -7.20
CA ASP A 50 -3.75 3.09 -5.83
C ASP A 50 -3.39 1.96 -4.87
N ILE A 51 -2.60 2.31 -3.86
CA ILE A 51 -2.18 1.41 -2.80
C ILE A 51 -2.67 1.97 -1.48
N ASP A 52 -3.49 1.19 -0.79
CA ASP A 52 -4.03 1.55 0.51
C ASP A 52 -3.29 0.78 1.60
N GLY A 53 -2.60 1.51 2.48
CA GLY A 53 -1.89 0.99 3.65
C GLY A 53 -2.66 1.18 4.93
N GLU A 54 -3.94 0.82 4.96
CA GLU A 54 -4.71 0.90 6.20
C GLU A 54 -4.41 -0.29 7.12
N PRO A 55 -4.35 -0.08 8.45
CA PRO A 55 -4.52 -1.18 9.39
C PRO A 55 -5.95 -1.71 9.20
N MET A 56 -6.10 -2.83 8.47
CA MET A 56 -7.42 -3.43 8.33
C MET A 56 -7.89 -3.98 9.68
N ASP A 57 -8.82 -3.27 10.31
CA ASP A 57 -9.65 -3.81 11.38
C ASP A 57 -10.52 -4.94 10.78
N GLY A 58 -10.04 -6.18 10.85
CA GLY A 58 -10.90 -7.35 10.65
C GLY A 58 -10.57 -8.33 9.51
N PHE A 59 -9.31 -8.48 9.09
CA PHE A 59 -8.93 -9.70 8.35
C PHE A 59 -8.71 -10.87 9.32
N GLY A 60 -9.81 -11.51 9.71
CA GLY A 60 -9.77 -12.85 10.30
C GLY A 60 -9.44 -13.87 9.22
N VAL A 61 -8.22 -14.40 9.23
CA VAL A 61 -7.91 -15.64 8.51
C VAL A 61 -8.51 -16.79 9.31
N SER A 62 -9.62 -17.34 8.83
CA SER A 62 -10.21 -18.59 9.32
C SER A 62 -9.38 -19.80 8.87
#